data_AF-A0A961MWB2-F1
#
_entry.id   AF-A0A961MWB2-F1
#
_cell.length_a   1.000
_cell.length_b   1.000
_cell.length_c   1.000
_cell.angle_alpha   90.00
_cell.angle_beta   90.00
_cell.angle_gamma   90.00
#
_symmetry.space_group_name_H-M   'P 1'
#
loop_
_entity.id
_entity.type
_entity.pdbx_description
1 polymer ?
#
loop_
_entity_poly.entity_id
_entity_poly.type
_entity_poly.pdbx_seq_one_letter_code
_entity_poly.pdbx_strand_id
1 'polypeptide(L)'
;MSCQSREPIVAVLSTLAQIKRPRLLLRTARHGTTDYNRATDLRRILRLPATPPPGAATVRALIELEDQQEALRTRPAHEIGNPWRAARHVEVLIALIAEAQLMAEAVFPATD
;
A
#
# COMPACT_ATOMS: atom_id res chain seq x y z
N MET A 1 -10.23 18.63 17.85
CA MET A 1 -8.87 18.27 18.32
C MET A 1 -8.86 16.77 18.57
N SER A 2 -8.55 15.98 17.55
CA SER A 2 -8.38 14.52 17.71
C SER A 2 -6.91 14.21 17.63
N CYS A 3 -6.42 13.66 18.74
CA CYS A 3 -5.06 13.25 19.00
C CYS A 3 -4.57 12.34 17.87
N GLN A 4 -3.62 12.84 17.08
CA GLN A 4 -2.97 12.07 16.03
C GLN A 4 -2.05 11.08 16.74
N SER A 5 -2.55 9.87 16.98
CA SER A 5 -1.80 8.79 17.61
C SER A 5 -0.48 8.60 16.88
N ARG A 6 0.64 8.95 17.54
CA ARG A 6 1.99 8.53 17.16
C ARG A 6 2.05 7.01 17.31
N GLU A 7 1.51 6.29 16.34
CA GLU A 7 1.75 4.85 16.26
C GLU A 7 3.22 4.63 15.93
N PRO A 8 3.90 3.71 16.64
CA PRO A 8 5.29 3.42 16.39
C PRO A 8 5.42 2.77 15.01
N ILE A 9 6.40 3.22 14.21
CA ILE A 9 6.75 2.67 12.90
C ILE A 9 6.87 1.14 12.93
N VAL A 10 7.37 0.58 14.04
CA VAL A 10 7.49 -0.87 14.25
C VAL A 10 6.15 -1.60 14.19
N ALA A 11 5.05 -0.98 14.64
CA ALA A 11 3.71 -1.57 14.58
C ALA A 11 3.21 -1.65 13.13
N VAL A 12 3.42 -0.59 12.35
CA VAL A 12 3.05 -0.55 10.92
C VAL A 12 3.84 -1.60 10.14
N LEU A 13 5.15 -1.70 10.36
CA LEU A 13 6.01 -2.71 9.72
C LEU A 13 5.65 -4.14 10.13
N SER A 14 5.23 -4.35 11.38
CA SER A 14 4.80 -5.66 11.87
C SER A 14 3.51 -6.12 11.19
N THR A 15 2.53 -5.22 11.01
CA THR A 15 1.30 -5.51 10.26
C THR A 15 1.62 -5.86 8.81
N LEU A 16 2.54 -5.14 8.17
CA LEU A 16 2.99 -5.45 6.81
C LEU A 16 3.62 -6.84 6.70
N ALA A 17 4.42 -7.25 7.69
CA ALA A 17 5.06 -8.57 7.69
C ALA A 17 4.05 -9.74 7.81
N GLN A 18 2.86 -9.49 8.33
CA GLN A 18 1.80 -10.50 8.50
C GLN A 18 0.96 -10.71 7.24
N ILE A 19 1.08 -9.83 6.25
CA ILE A 19 0.36 -9.90 4.98
C ILE A 19 0.81 -11.13 4.16
N LYS A 20 -0.03 -12.16 4.08
CA LYS A 20 0.20 -13.36 3.25
C LYS A 20 -0.48 -13.19 1.90
N ARG A 21 0.30 -13.00 0.83
CA ARG A 21 -0.21 -12.81 -0.55
C ARG A 21 0.33 -13.86 -1.52
N PRO A 22 -0.42 -14.19 -2.59
CA PRO A 22 0.09 -15.02 -3.67
C PRO A 22 1.43 -14.49 -4.19
N ARG A 23 2.46 -15.35 -4.23
CA ARG A 23 3.84 -14.95 -4.55
C ARG A 23 3.95 -14.22 -5.89
N LEU A 24 3.06 -14.52 -6.83
CA LEU A 24 2.99 -13.86 -8.14
C LEU A 24 2.65 -12.37 -8.02
N LEU A 25 1.63 -11.99 -7.24
CA LEU A 25 1.24 -10.59 -7.09
C LEU A 25 2.36 -9.76 -6.49
N LEU A 26 3.02 -10.31 -5.46
CA LEU A 26 4.13 -9.65 -4.81
C LEU A 26 5.35 -9.51 -5.73
N ARG A 27 5.64 -10.55 -6.54
CA ARG A 27 6.73 -10.48 -7.53
C ARG A 27 6.47 -9.41 -8.58
N THR A 28 5.26 -9.35 -9.13
CA THR A 28 4.88 -8.31 -10.10
C THR A 28 4.97 -6.93 -9.48
N ALA A 29 4.47 -6.76 -8.25
CA ALA A 29 4.52 -5.48 -7.55
C ALA A 29 5.96 -5.00 -7.31
N ARG A 30 6.88 -5.90 -6.91
CA ARG A 30 8.30 -5.57 -6.74
C ARG A 30 8.98 -5.09 -8.02
N HIS A 31 8.58 -5.60 -9.20
CA HIS A 31 9.11 -5.07 -10.45
C HIS A 31 8.50 -3.70 -10.78
N GLY A 32 7.22 -3.50 -10.48
CA GLY A 32 6.54 -2.23 -10.73
C GLY A 32 6.97 -1.08 -9.81
N THR A 33 7.68 -1.32 -8.71
CA THR A 33 8.19 -0.23 -7.85
C THR A 33 9.20 0.66 -8.55
N THR A 34 9.92 0.16 -9.57
CA THR A 34 10.88 0.96 -10.35
C THR A 34 10.19 2.05 -11.18
N ASP A 35 8.96 1.80 -11.62
CA ASP A 35 8.19 2.74 -12.45
C ASP A 35 7.21 3.61 -11.63
N TYR A 36 7.16 3.42 -10.31
CA TYR A 36 6.19 4.08 -9.45
C TYR A 36 6.46 5.60 -9.37
N ASN A 37 5.47 6.40 -9.80
CA ASN A 37 5.52 7.85 -9.65
C ASN A 37 4.59 8.32 -8.54
N ARG A 38 5.17 8.56 -7.36
CA ARG A 38 4.45 9.02 -6.16
C ARG A 38 3.51 10.21 -6.41
N ALA A 39 3.92 11.19 -7.22
CA ALA A 39 3.12 12.38 -7.45
C ALA A 39 1.80 12.05 -8.15
N THR A 40 1.80 11.12 -9.11
CA THR A 40 0.63 10.83 -9.95
C THR A 40 -0.10 9.56 -9.50
N ASP A 41 0.63 8.49 -9.23
CA ASP A 41 0.06 7.18 -8.90
C ASP A 41 -0.60 7.18 -7.53
N LEU A 42 0.04 7.76 -6.51
CA LEU A 42 -0.48 7.70 -5.14
C LEU A 42 -1.86 8.35 -5.01
N ARG A 43 -2.03 9.55 -5.56
CA ARG A 43 -3.33 10.26 -5.54
C ARG A 43 -4.39 9.51 -6.36
N ARG A 44 -4.01 8.89 -7.49
CA ARG A 44 -4.91 8.08 -8.33
C ARG A 44 -5.31 6.78 -7.64
N ILE A 45 -4.38 6.13 -6.94
CA ILE A 45 -4.61 4.90 -6.18
C ILE A 45 -5.50 5.18 -4.98
N LEU A 46 -5.20 6.21 -4.19
CA LEU A 46 -6.00 6.59 -3.02
C LEU A 46 -7.28 7.35 -3.37
N ARG A 47 -7.48 7.71 -4.65
CA ARG A 47 -8.60 8.54 -5.14
C ARG A 47 -8.72 9.87 -4.40
N LEU A 48 -7.58 10.50 -4.16
CA LEU A 48 -7.46 11.79 -3.48
C LEU A 48 -7.22 12.93 -4.50
N PRO A 49 -7.65 14.16 -4.18
CA PRO A 49 -7.42 15.32 -5.06
C PRO A 49 -5.95 15.75 -5.11
N ALA A 50 -5.16 15.41 -4.09
CA ALA A 50 -3.74 15.73 -3.99
C ALA A 50 -2.96 14.55 -3.39
N THR A 51 -1.66 14.54 -3.65
CA THR A 51 -0.74 13.51 -3.12
C THR A 51 -0.52 13.73 -1.63
N PRO A 52 -0.83 12.75 -0.77
CA PRO A 52 -0.63 12.90 0.66
C PRO A 52 0.88 12.95 1.00
N PRO A 53 1.26 13.52 2.16
CA PRO A 53 2.64 13.51 2.61
C PRO A 53 3.14 12.07 2.86
N PRO A 54 4.45 11.81 2.75
CA PRO A 54 5.00 10.50 3.09
C PRO A 54 4.86 10.22 4.58
N GLY A 55 4.75 8.93 4.94
CA GLY A 55 4.74 8.50 6.34
C GLY A 55 3.60 7.53 6.68
N ALA A 56 3.47 7.25 7.98
CA ALA A 56 2.65 6.15 8.50
C ALA A 56 1.17 6.23 8.13
N ALA A 57 0.60 7.43 8.01
CA ALA A 57 -0.80 7.61 7.62
C ALA A 57 -1.05 7.14 6.17
N THR A 58 -0.14 7.46 5.25
CA THR A 58 -0.21 7.04 3.84
C THR A 58 -0.05 5.53 3.73
N VAL A 59 0.91 4.95 4.46
CA VAL A 59 1.12 3.50 4.48
C VAL A 59 -0.10 2.77 5.03
N ARG A 60 -0.73 3.26 6.10
CA ARG A 60 -1.97 2.67 6.65
C ARG A 60 -3.13 2.69 5.64
N ALA A 61 -3.36 3.82 4.98
CA ALA A 61 -4.41 3.90 3.97
C ALA A 61 -4.20 2.89 2.82
N LEU A 62 -2.94 2.62 2.48
CA LEU A 62 -2.59 1.60 1.49
C LEU A 62 -2.80 0.18 2.03
N ILE A 63 -2.50 -0.11 3.30
CA ILE A 63 -2.81 -1.41 3.95
C ILE A 63 -4.31 -1.67 3.91
N GLU A 64 -5.13 -0.70 4.29
CA GLU A 64 -6.59 -0.84 4.27
C GLU A 64 -7.12 -1.11 2.85
N LEU A 65 -6.58 -0.40 1.85
CA LEU A 65 -6.95 -0.60 0.46
C LEU A 65 -6.52 -1.96 -0.06
N GLU A 66 -5.38 -2.46 0.41
CA GLU A 66 -4.84 -3.77 0.06
C GLU A 66 -5.71 -4.90 0.64
N ASP A 67 -6.09 -4.82 1.92
CA ASP A 67 -7.04 -5.75 2.53
C ASP A 67 -8.39 -5.78 1.82
N GLN A 68 -8.88 -4.63 1.35
CA GLN A 68 -10.08 -4.58 0.50
C GLN A 68 -9.89 -5.33 -0.83
N GLN A 69 -8.73 -5.19 -1.48
CA GLN A 69 -8.44 -5.92 -2.72
C GLN A 69 -8.34 -7.43 -2.49
N GLU A 70 -7.76 -7.86 -1.37
CA GLU A 70 -7.68 -9.27 -0.98
C GLU A 70 -9.07 -9.86 -0.65
N ALA A 71 -9.92 -9.09 0.04
CA ALA A 71 -11.30 -9.49 0.29
C ALA A 71 -12.08 -9.64 -1.03
N LEU A 72 -11.89 -8.75 -2.00
CA LEU A 72 -12.49 -8.90 -3.33
C LEU A 72 -11.95 -10.11 -4.09
N ARG A 73 -10.67 -10.42 -3.96
CA ARG A 73 -10.03 -11.58 -4.62
C ARG A 73 -10.59 -12.92 -4.15
N THR A 74 -10.90 -13.01 -2.86
CA THR A 74 -11.34 -14.26 -2.22
C THR A 74 -12.86 -14.46 -2.26
N ARG A 75 -13.62 -13.44 -2.63
CA ARG A 75 -15.09 -13.53 -2.74
C ARG A 75 -15.56 -14.31 -3.98
N PRO A 76 -16.71 -14.98 -3.89
CA PRO A 76 -17.33 -15.66 -5.03
C PRO A 76 -17.79 -14.66 -6.11
N ALA A 77 -17.60 -15.00 -7.39
CA ALA A 77 -17.94 -14.12 -8.51
C ALA A 77 -19.42 -13.72 -8.62
N HIS A 78 -20.34 -14.50 -8.03
CA HIS A 78 -21.79 -14.27 -8.09
C HIS A 78 -22.30 -13.24 -7.06
N GLU A 79 -21.48 -12.84 -6.09
CA GLU A 79 -21.87 -11.90 -5.02
C GLU A 79 -21.48 -10.44 -5.33
N ILE A 80 -20.95 -10.17 -6.53
CA ILE A 80 -20.18 -8.95 -6.79
C ILE A 80 -20.76 -8.12 -7.94
N GLY A 81 -21.19 -6.88 -7.63
CA GLY A 81 -21.53 -5.87 -8.64
C GLY A 81 -20.31 -5.18 -9.29
N ASN A 82 -19.12 -5.26 -8.69
CA ASN A 82 -17.86 -4.74 -9.24
C ASN A 82 -16.72 -5.76 -9.16
N PRO A 83 -16.34 -6.43 -10.25
CA PRO A 83 -15.43 -7.58 -10.22
C PRO A 83 -14.03 -7.22 -9.71
N TRP A 84 -13.38 -8.18 -9.04
CA TRP A 84 -11.98 -8.07 -8.63
C TRP A 84 -11.08 -7.89 -9.86
N ARG A 85 -10.11 -6.97 -9.76
CA ARG A 85 -9.16 -6.67 -10.85
C ARG A 85 -7.73 -6.87 -10.34
N ALA A 86 -7.06 -7.90 -10.85
CA ALA A 86 -5.68 -8.20 -10.48
C ALA A 86 -4.74 -7.00 -10.67
N ALA A 87 -4.88 -6.26 -11.78
CA ALA A 87 -4.09 -5.05 -12.06
C ALA A 87 -4.23 -4.00 -10.94
N ARG A 88 -5.46 -3.78 -10.44
CA ARG A 88 -5.71 -2.83 -9.36
C ARG A 88 -5.05 -3.28 -8.06
N HIS A 89 -5.12 -4.57 -7.74
CA HIS A 89 -4.45 -5.12 -6.56
C HIS A 89 -2.93 -4.92 -6.67
N VAL A 90 -2.34 -5.21 -7.84
CA VAL A 90 -0.91 -4.99 -8.07
C VAL A 90 -0.52 -3.52 -7.92
N GLU A 91 -1.29 -2.56 -8.43
CA GLU A 91 -1.03 -1.12 -8.23
C GLU A 91 -0.94 -0.74 -6.75
N VAL A 92 -1.86 -1.26 -5.93
CA VAL A 92 -1.89 -0.99 -4.48
C VAL A 92 -0.65 -1.58 -3.82
N LEU A 93 -0.26 -2.81 -4.17
CA LEU A 93 0.95 -3.44 -3.66
C LEU A 93 2.23 -2.70 -4.07
N ILE A 94 2.31 -2.19 -5.31
CA ILE A 94 3.43 -1.36 -5.78
C ILE A 94 3.57 -0.13 -4.87
N ALA A 95 2.49 0.63 -4.71
CA ALA A 95 2.50 1.83 -3.88
C ALA A 95 2.81 1.50 -2.41
N LEU A 96 2.27 0.40 -1.88
CA LEU A 96 2.51 -0.01 -0.49
C LEU A 96 3.98 -0.31 -0.23
N ILE A 97 4.63 -1.07 -1.12
CA ILE A 97 6.05 -1.40 -0.98
C ILE A 97 6.91 -0.13 -1.09
N ALA A 98 6.64 0.71 -2.09
CA ALA A 98 7.42 1.92 -2.33
C ALA A 98 7.29 2.93 -1.19
N GLU A 99 6.07 3.19 -0.69
CA GLU A 99 5.89 4.12 0.44
C GLU A 99 6.43 3.54 1.76
N ALA A 100 6.40 2.22 1.96
CA ALA A 100 7.02 1.59 3.12
C ALA A 100 8.55 1.72 3.10
N GLN A 101 9.18 1.57 1.93
CA GLN A 101 10.62 1.80 1.75
C GLN A 101 10.98 3.26 2.03
N LEU A 102 10.24 4.21 1.45
CA LEU A 102 10.43 5.64 1.67
C LEU A 102 10.29 6.01 3.16
N MET A 103 9.33 5.41 3.86
CA MET A 103 9.16 5.61 5.30
C MET A 103 10.30 5.00 6.11
N ALA A 104 10.85 3.85 5.70
CA ALA A 104 11.97 3.22 6.38
C ALA A 104 13.28 4.03 6.20
N GLU A 105 13.53 4.55 5.00
CA GLU A 105 14.70 5.39 4.71
C GLU A 105 14.67 6.72 5.47
N ALA A 106 13.49 7.32 5.65
CA ALA A 106 13.34 8.51 6.49
C ALA A 106 13.67 8.26 7.98
N VAL A 107 13.59 7.00 8.43
CA VAL A 107 13.85 6.61 9.83
C VAL A 107 15.30 6.15 10.01
N PHE A 108 15.86 5.50 8.99
CA PHE A 108 17.24 5.07 8.94
C PHE A 108 17.91 5.77 7.75
N PRO A 109 18.29 7.06 7.89
CA PRO A 109 19.05 7.71 6.84
C PRO A 109 20.33 6.89 6.63
N ALA A 110 20.58 6.44 5.40
CA ALA A 110 21.82 5.77 5.06
C ALA A 110 22.97 6.69 5.51
N THR A 111 23.78 6.19 6.45
CA THR A 111 24.97 6.90 6.90
C THR A 111 26.02 6.65 5.83
N ASP A 112 26.26 7.65 4.97
CA ASP A 112 27.48 7.73 4.18
C ASP A 112 28.70 7.98 5.09
#